data_AF-A0A932TIC3-F1
#
_entry.id   AF-A0A932TIC3-F1
#
_cell.length_a   1.000
_cell.length_b   1.000
_cell.length_c   1.000
_cell.angle_alpha   90.00
_cell.angle_beta   90.00
_cell.angle_gamma   90.00
#
_symmetry.space_group_name_H-M   'P 1'
#
loop_
_entity.id
_entity.type
_entity.pdbx_description
1 polymer ?
#
loop_
_entity_poly.entity_id
_entity_poly.type
_entity_poly.pdbx_seq_one_letter_code
_entity_poly.pdbx_strand_id
1 'polypeptide(L)'
;MPDFSGHLRQMVEKMLVQRGRRNASCRVFAPGGGTRTYSVILEESGIREQFFIENAYVERFAETGNEQFVLTYIRAGIRNLDRLVTKKKTARER
;
A
#
# COMPACT_ATOMS: atom_id res chain seq x y z
N MET A 1 -0.59 21.60 2.51
CA MET A 1 -1.59 20.55 2.22
C MET A 1 -1.77 19.70 3.46
N PRO A 2 -2.98 19.23 3.76
CA PRO A 2 -3.20 18.28 4.85
C PRO A 2 -2.48 16.97 4.54
N ASP A 3 -1.85 16.37 5.55
CA ASP A 3 -1.25 15.04 5.42
C ASP A 3 -2.28 13.96 5.77
N PHE A 4 -2.71 13.20 4.76
CA PHE A 4 -3.64 12.08 4.89
C PHE A 4 -2.93 10.72 4.93
N SER A 5 -1.61 10.70 5.12
CA SER A 5 -0.82 9.47 5.21
C SER A 5 -1.33 8.50 6.28
N GLY A 6 -1.84 9.02 7.41
CA GLY A 6 -2.43 8.21 8.49
C GLY A 6 -3.68 7.44 8.04
N HIS A 7 -4.60 8.09 7.33
CA HIS A 7 -5.81 7.45 6.81
C HIS A 7 -5.45 6.35 5.81
N LEU A 8 -4.52 6.65 4.90
CA LEU A 8 -4.07 5.69 3.90
C LEU A 8 -3.36 4.51 4.55
N ARG A 9 -2.50 4.76 5.55
CA ARG A 9 -1.81 3.71 6.31
C ARG A 9 -2.80 2.76 6.99
N GLN A 10 -3.78 3.30 7.72
CA GLN A 10 -4.81 2.49 8.39
C GLN A 10 -5.58 1.61 7.40
N MET A 11 -5.95 2.16 6.24
CA MET A 11 -6.66 1.42 5.20
C MET A 11 -5.81 0.27 4.62
N VAL A 12 -4.52 0.53 4.37
CA VAL A 12 -3.60 -0.51 3.90
C VAL A 12 -3.40 -1.59 4.97
N GLU A 13 -3.20 -1.23 6.23
CA GLU A 13 -3.05 -2.16 7.34
C GLU A 13 -4.30 -3.03 7.51
N LYS A 14 -5.51 -2.44 7.44
CA LYS A 14 -6.80 -3.17 7.42
C LYS A 14 -6.83 -4.21 6.31
N MET A 15 -6.43 -3.84 5.09
CA MET A 15 -6.44 -4.73 3.93
C MET A 15 -5.40 -5.86 4.04
N LEU A 16 -4.22 -5.59 4.61
CA LEU A 16 -3.21 -6.62 4.87
C LEU A 16 -3.73 -7.66 5.87
N VAL A 17 -4.37 -7.23 6.95
CA VAL A 17 -4.98 -8.12 7.96
C VAL A 17 -6.09 -8.96 7.33
N GLN A 18 -6.99 -8.35 6.54
CA GLN A 18 -8.05 -9.07 5.84
C GLN A 18 -7.53 -10.12 4.85
N ARG A 19 -6.32 -9.93 4.31
CA ARG A 19 -5.63 -10.89 3.42
C ARG A 19 -4.78 -11.92 4.16
N GLY A 20 -4.79 -11.91 5.50
CA GLY A 20 -3.99 -12.84 6.31
C GLY A 20 -2.49 -12.50 6.36
N ARG A 21 -2.07 -11.32 5.87
CA ARG A 21 -0.66 -10.90 5.82
C ARG A 21 -0.23 -10.16 7.08
N ARG A 22 -0.28 -10.84 8.22
CA ARG A 22 0.09 -10.25 9.52
C ARG A 22 1.60 -9.94 9.65
N ASN A 23 2.42 -10.55 8.80
CA ASN A 23 3.88 -10.36 8.80
C ASN A 23 4.34 -9.30 7.80
N ALA A 24 3.42 -8.68 7.05
CA ALA A 24 3.73 -7.59 6.15
C ALA A 24 3.73 -6.26 6.92
N SER A 25 4.74 -5.43 6.69
CA SER A 25 4.79 -4.06 7.19
C SER A 25 4.40 -3.06 6.09
N CYS A 26 3.89 -1.90 6.50
CA CYS A 26 3.46 -0.83 5.61
C CYS A 26 4.12 0.50 6.03
N ARG A 27 4.62 1.24 5.05
CA ARG A 27 5.07 2.63 5.21
C ARG A 27 4.41 3.50 4.15
N VAL A 28 3.87 4.64 4.57
CA VAL A 28 3.23 5.63 3.68
C VAL A 28 4.01 6.93 3.77
N PHE A 29 4.38 7.48 2.62
CA PHE A 29 5.06 8.76 2.51
C PHE A 29 4.17 9.73 1.76
N ALA A 30 3.93 10.89 2.36
CA ALA A 30 3.20 11.98 1.75
C ALA A 30 3.98 12.52 0.52
N PRO A 31 3.28 13.16 -0.44
CA PRO A 31 3.95 13.81 -1.57
C PRO A 31 4.93 14.88 -1.07
N GLY A 32 6.20 14.77 -1.46
CA GLY A 32 7.24 15.77 -1.20
C GLY A 32 7.66 16.50 -2.47
N GLY A 33 8.17 17.73 -2.36
CA GLY A 33 8.92 18.43 -3.42
C GLY A 33 8.31 18.39 -4.83
N GLY A 34 7.07 18.86 -5.00
CA GLY A 34 6.41 18.95 -6.32
C GLY A 34 5.80 17.64 -6.84
N THR A 35 5.92 16.54 -6.11
CA THR A 35 5.20 15.29 -6.43
C THR A 35 3.72 15.41 -6.07
N ARG A 36 2.86 14.73 -6.84
CA ARG A 36 1.39 14.71 -6.64
C ARG A 36 0.88 13.37 -6.11
N THR A 37 1.76 12.50 -5.65
CA THR A 37 1.42 11.12 -5.28
C THR A 37 1.93 10.77 -3.90
N TYR A 38 1.11 10.04 -3.15
CA TYR A 38 1.55 9.30 -1.97
C TYR A 38 2.32 8.06 -2.43
N SER A 39 3.41 7.73 -1.74
CA SER A 39 4.16 6.50 -1.94
C SER A 39 3.83 5.52 -0.83
N VAL A 40 3.35 4.33 -1.19
CA VAL A 40 3.09 3.24 -0.25
C VAL A 40 4.12 2.14 -0.47
N ILE A 41 4.81 1.74 0.58
CA ILE A 41 5.79 0.66 0.57
C ILE A 41 5.28 -0.46 1.45
N LEU A 42 5.14 -1.65 0.86
CA LEU A 42 4.85 -2.89 1.56
C LEU A 42 6.12 -3.74 1.64
N GLU A 43 6.34 -4.38 2.78
CA GLU A 43 7.51 -5.23 2.97
C GLU A 43 7.18 -6.50 3.74
N GLU A 44 7.57 -7.65 3.21
CA GLU A 44 7.39 -8.97 3.85
C GLU A 44 8.54 -9.90 3.49
N SER A 45 9.14 -10.58 4.47
CA SER A 45 10.21 -11.57 4.24
C SER A 45 11.39 -11.06 3.40
N GLY A 46 11.75 -9.78 3.57
CA GLY A 46 12.80 -9.10 2.79
C GLY A 46 12.46 -8.90 1.31
N ILE A 47 11.18 -8.95 0.94
CA ILE A 47 10.65 -8.47 -0.34
C ILE A 47 9.97 -7.14 -0.09
N ARG A 48 10.25 -6.16 -0.97
CA ARG A 48 9.65 -4.84 -0.94
C ARG A 48 8.85 -4.60 -2.22
N GLU A 49 7.63 -4.11 -2.07
CA GLU A 49 6.78 -3.59 -3.14
C GLU A 49 6.50 -2.11 -2.88
N GLN A 50 6.54 -1.29 -3.92
CA GLN A 50 6.19 0.13 -3.83
C GLN A 50 5.19 0.50 -4.92
N PHE A 51 4.13 1.20 -4.53
CA PHE A 51 3.14 1.75 -5.46
C PHE A 51 2.76 3.17 -5.07
N PHE A 52 2.16 3.88 -6.02
CA PHE A 52 1.83 5.29 -5.88
C PHE A 52 0.32 5.49 -6.01
N ILE A 53 -0.22 6.43 -5.23
CA ILE A 53 -1.62 6.84 -5.30
C ILE A 53 -1.67 8.35 -5.44
N GLU A 54 -2.47 8.86 -6.38
CA GLU A 54 -2.65 10.29 -6.56
C GLU A 54 -3.20 10.95 -5.30
N ASN A 55 -2.64 12.11 -4.96
CA ASN A 55 -3.06 12.92 -3.81
C ASN A 55 -4.57 13.20 -3.85
N ALA A 56 -5.13 13.55 -5.03
CA ALA A 56 -6.57 13.79 -5.18
C ALA A 56 -7.44 12.59 -4.75
N TYR A 57 -7.00 11.34 -5.00
CA TYR A 57 -7.75 10.15 -4.57
C TYR A 57 -7.65 9.91 -3.07
N VAL A 58 -6.48 10.17 -2.48
CA VAL A 58 -6.29 10.05 -1.03
C VAL A 58 -7.11 11.12 -0.29
N GLU A 59 -7.16 12.35 -0.82
CA GLU A 59 -7.99 13.43 -0.29
C GLU A 59 -9.48 13.07 -0.35
N ARG A 60 -9.99 12.64 -1.51
CA ARG A 60 -11.39 12.20 -1.64
C ARG A 60 -11.73 11.05 -0.71
N PHE A 61 -10.82 10.08 -0.56
CA PHE A 61 -11.02 8.99 0.39
C PHE A 61 -11.11 9.51 1.84
N ALA A 62 -10.19 10.37 2.27
CA ALA A 62 -10.16 10.89 3.63
C ALA A 62 -11.38 11.77 3.96
N GLU A 63 -11.83 12.59 3.00
CA GLU A 63 -12.99 13.49 3.18
C GLU A 63 -14.32 12.75 3.17
N THR A 64 -14.47 11.72 2.32
CA THR A 64 -15.77 11.07 2.09
C THR A 64 -15.90 9.71 2.79
N GLY A 65 -14.79 9.13 3.26
CA GLY A 65 -14.74 7.73 3.72
C GLY A 65 -14.91 6.70 2.60
N ASN A 66 -15.04 7.12 1.33
CA ASN A 66 -15.23 6.20 0.22
C ASN A 66 -13.92 5.52 -0.16
N GLU A 67 -13.73 4.30 0.34
CA GLU A 67 -12.54 3.47 0.11
C GLU A 67 -12.26 3.18 -1.38
N GLN A 68 -13.26 3.27 -2.26
CA GLN A 68 -13.12 2.91 -3.69
C GLN A 68 -12.04 3.71 -4.41
N PHE A 69 -11.77 4.95 -3.99
CA PHE A 69 -10.74 5.81 -4.58
C PHE A 69 -9.32 5.24 -4.44
N VAL A 70 -9.04 4.48 -3.36
CA VAL A 70 -7.69 3.97 -3.06
C VAL A 70 -7.60 2.45 -3.16
N LEU A 71 -8.73 1.76 -3.06
CA LEU A 71 -8.81 0.31 -2.88
C LEU A 71 -8.29 -0.50 -4.07
N THR A 72 -8.46 -0.02 -5.30
CA THR A 72 -7.87 -0.68 -6.49
C THR A 72 -6.34 -0.70 -6.43
N TYR A 73 -5.71 0.42 -6.06
CA TYR A 73 -4.26 0.54 -5.93
C TYR A 73 -3.71 -0.35 -4.82
N ILE A 74 -4.35 -0.32 -3.65
CA ILE A 74 -3.95 -1.14 -2.50
C ILE A 74 -4.05 -2.64 -2.84
N ARG A 75 -5.14 -3.06 -3.49
CA ARG A 75 -5.31 -4.47 -3.92
C ARG A 75 -4.25 -4.90 -4.92
N ALA A 76 -3.90 -4.03 -5.87
CA ALA A 76 -2.84 -4.32 -6.83
C ALA A 76 -1.47 -4.46 -6.15
N GLY A 77 -1.13 -3.52 -5.26
CA GLY A 77 0.13 -3.55 -4.49
C GLY A 77 0.25 -4.81 -3.64
N ILE A 78 -0.80 -5.19 -2.91
CA ILE A 78 -0.81 -6.44 -2.14
C ILE A 78 -0.62 -7.63 -3.08
N ARG A 79 -1.40 -7.74 -4.16
CA ARG A 79 -1.27 -8.86 -5.13
C ARG A 79 0.15 -8.97 -5.71
N ASN A 80 0.82 -7.85 -5.97
CA ASN A 80 2.20 -7.85 -6.44
C ASN A 80 3.15 -8.38 -5.38
N LEU A 81 3.01 -7.92 -4.13
CA LEU A 81 3.77 -8.45 -2.99
C LEU A 81 3.58 -9.97 -2.87
N ASP A 82 2.35 -10.46 -2.95
CA ASP A 82 2.02 -11.89 -2.94
C ASP A 82 2.80 -12.66 -3.99
N ARG A 83 2.80 -12.16 -5.23
CA ARG A 83 3.49 -12.78 -6.35
C ARG A 83 5.01 -12.82 -6.12
N LEU A 84 5.59 -11.73 -5.61
CA LEU A 84 7.03 -11.63 -5.35
C LEU A 84 7.47 -12.55 -4.21
N VAL A 85 6.70 -12.59 -3.11
CA VAL A 85 6.96 -13.49 -1.97
C VAL A 85 6.87 -14.95 -2.40
N THR A 86 5.84 -15.33 -3.16
CA THR A 86 5.69 -16.69 -3.68
C THR A 86 6.84 -17.05 -4.61
N LYS A 87 7.23 -16.17 -5.53
CA LYS A 87 8.37 -16.39 -6.43
C LYS A 87 9.67 -16.63 -5.65
N LYS A 88 9.93 -15.85 -4.60
CA LYS A 88 11.12 -16.03 -3.73
C LYS A 88 11.10 -17.37 -3.00
N LYS A 89 9.95 -17.81 -2.48
CA LYS A 89 9.81 -19.12 -1.83
C LYS A 89 10.09 -20.27 -2.82
N THR A 90 9.46 -20.24 -3.99
CA THR A 90 9.67 -21.27 -5.02
C THR A 90 11.10 -21.33 -5.55
N ALA A 91 11.83 -20.21 -5.56
CA ALA A 91 13.23 -20.18 -5.97
C ALA A 91 14.18 -20.71 -4.90
N ARG A 92 13.78 -20.71 -3.62
CA ARG A 92 14.59 -21.20 -2.49
C ARG A 92 14.44 -22.70 -2.25
N GLU A 93 13.34 -23.29 -2.73
CA GLU A 93 13.05 -24.73 -2.64
C GLU A 93 13.68 -25.55 -3.78
N ARG A 94 14.35 -24.87 -4.73
CA ARG A 94 15.17 -25.48 -5.79
C ARG A 94 16.64 -25.41 -5.42
#